data_AF-A0A3D6BNU5-F1
#
_entry.id   AF-A0A3D6BNU5-F1
#
_cell.length_a   1.000
_cell.length_b   1.000
_cell.length_c   1.000
_cell.angle_alpha   90.00
_cell.angle_beta   90.00
_cell.angle_gamma   90.00
#
_symmetry.space_group_name_H-M   'P 1'
#
loop_
_entity.id
_entity.type
_entity.pdbx_description
1 polymer ?
#
loop_
_entity_poly.entity_id
_entity_poly.type
_entity_poly.pdbx_seq_one_letter_code
_entity_poly.pdbx_strand_id
1 'polypeptide(L)' 'MKYIVNISRILVGVLFIISGFVKLNDPLGFSYKLQEYFSADVLNIPSLEPYALGISIFVVIFEVIL' A
#
# COMPACT_ATOMS: atom_id res chain seq x y z
N MET A 1 27.40 7.72 10.58
CA MET A 1 25.98 7.34 10.75
C MET A 1 24.97 8.35 10.20
N LYS A 2 24.97 9.64 10.60
CA LYS A 2 23.91 10.59 10.21
C LYS A 2 23.69 10.76 8.69
N TYR A 3 24.76 10.79 7.91
CA TYR A 3 24.65 10.91 6.44
C TYR A 3 24.01 9.68 5.78
N ILE A 4 24.39 8.48 6.23
CA ILE A 4 23.79 7.22 5.75
C ILE A 4 22.30 7.18 6.08
N VAL A 5 21.92 7.57 7.31
CA VAL A 5 20.51 7.63 7.72
C VAL A 5 19.71 8.62 6.87
N ASN A 6 20.25 9.79 6.57
CA ASN A 6 19.55 10.76 5.71
C ASN A 6 19.41 10.26 4.26
N ILE A 7 20.45 9.61 3.71
CA ILE A 7 20.39 9.00 2.38
C ILE A 7 19.35 7.87 2.35
N SER A 8 19.36 6.98 3.34
CA SER A 8 18.34 5.93 3.46
C SER A 8 16.93 6.50 3.57
N ARG A 9 16.75 7.61 4.30
CA ARG A 9 15.43 8.27 4.41
C ARG A 9 14.93 8.81 3.07
N ILE A 10 15.82 9.44 2.29
CA ILE A 10 15.46 9.95 0.97
C ILE A 10 15.12 8.79 0.03
N LEU A 11 15.94 7.74 0.00
CA LEU A 11 15.70 6.57 -0.86
C LEU A 11 14.38 5.86 -0.52
N VAL A 12 14.12 5.65 0.77
CA VAL A 12 12.88 5.02 1.23
C VAL A 12 11.69 5.91 0.92
N GLY A 13 11.77 7.22 1.18
CA GLY A 13 10.69 8.17 0.85
C GLY A 13 10.34 8.18 -0.64
N VAL A 14 11.36 8.26 -1.51
CA VAL A 14 11.14 8.19 -2.97
C VAL A 14 10.55 6.85 -3.38
N LEU A 15 11.00 5.74 -2.79
CA LEU A 15 10.47 4.41 -3.09
C LEU A 15 8.99 4.29 -2.70
N PHE A 16 8.59 4.83 -1.55
CA PHE A 16 7.20 4.88 -1.11
C PHE A 16 6.33 5.74 -2.04
N ILE A 17 6.78 6.94 -2.42
CA ILE A 17 6.06 7.81 -3.36
C ILE A 17 5.86 7.11 -4.72
N ILE A 18 6.91 6.46 -5.26
CA ILE A 18 6.81 5.71 -6.52
C ILE A 18 5.85 4.52 -6.38
N SER A 19 5.91 3.78 -5.26
CA SER A 19 5.02 2.65 -4.99
C SER A 19 3.55 3.10 -4.92
N GLY A 20 3.27 4.18 -4.19
CA GLY A 20 1.95 4.80 -4.11
C GLY A 20 1.47 5.28 -5.48
N PHE A 21 2.33 5.91 -6.28
CA PHE A 21 1.98 6.38 -7.62
C PHE A 21 1.57 5.25 -8.57
N VAL A 22 2.28 4.11 -8.55
CA VAL A 22 1.92 2.95 -9.37
C VAL A 22 0.56 2.38 -8.94
N LYS A 23 0.32 2.26 -7.63
CA LYS A 23 -0.97 1.77 -7.10
C LYS A 23 -2.11 2.76 -7.33
N LEU A 24 -1.83 4.07 -7.42
CA LEU A 24 -2.82 5.09 -7.75
C LEU A 24 -3.29 4.99 -9.21
N ASN A 25 -2.41 4.54 -10.12
CA ASN A 25 -2.80 4.27 -11.51
C ASN A 25 -3.70 3.03 -11.64
N ASP A 26 -3.64 2.07 -10.71
CA ASP A 26 -4.51 0.90 -10.67
C ASP A 26 -4.93 0.48 -9.24
N PRO A 27 -5.83 1.25 -8.60
CA PRO A 27 -6.30 0.97 -7.24
C PRO A 27 -7.22 -0.24 -7.18
N LEU A 28 -7.80 -0.63 -8.33
CA LEU A 28 -8.65 -1.82 -8.48
C LEU A 28 -7.80 -3.09 -8.43
N GLY A 29 -6.70 -3.15 -9.18
CA GLY A 29 -5.73 -4.25 -9.11
C GLY A 29 -5.20 -4.49 -7.70
N PHE A 30 -4.89 -3.40 -6.98
CA PHE A 30 -4.47 -3.50 -5.58
C PHE A 30 -5.60 -3.98 -4.65
N SER A 31 -6.84 -3.56 -4.90
CA SER A 31 -8.00 -4.03 -4.13
C SER A 31 -8.25 -5.54 -4.26
N TYR A 32 -8.07 -6.12 -5.45
CA TYR A 32 -8.21 -7.57 -5.64
C TYR A 32 -7.16 -8.35 -4.84
N LYS A 33 -5.92 -7.83 -4.79
CA LYS A 33 -4.89 -8.42 -3.94
C LYS A 33 -5.23 -8.32 -2.46
N LEU A 34 -5.79 -7.20 -2.01
CA LEU A 34 -6.29 -7.07 -0.63
C LEU A 34 -7.43 -8.03 -0.34
N GLN A 35 -8.35 -8.27 -1.27
CA GLN A 35 -9.39 -9.28 -1.12
C GLN A 35 -8.80 -10.68 -0.93
N GLU A 36 -7.86 -11.09 -1.79
CA GLU A 36 -7.13 -12.36 -1.64
C GLU A 36 -6.42 -12.46 -0.28
N TYR A 37 -5.83 -11.37 0.23
CA TYR A 37 -5.21 -11.36 1.56
C TYR A 37 -6.22 -11.54 2.69
N PHE A 38 -7.44 -11.01 2.56
CA PHE A 38 -8.49 -11.13 3.57
C PHE A 38 -9.22 -12.48 3.53
N SER A 39 -9.07 -13.24 2.45
CA SER A 39 -9.69 -14.56 2.31
C SER A 39 -9.20 -15.58 3.34
N ALA A 40 -10.00 -16.65 3.49
CA ALA A 40 -9.80 -17.74 4.45
C ALA A 40 -8.41 -18.40 4.36
N ASP A 41 -7.84 -18.43 3.16
CA ASP A 41 -6.58 -19.10 2.87
C ASP A 41 -5.34 -18.32 3.34
N VAL A 42 -5.49 -17.03 3.66
CA VAL A 42 -4.35 -16.15 3.99
C VAL A 42 -4.48 -15.56 5.40
N LEU A 43 -5.30 -14.52 5.58
CA LEU A 43 -5.51 -13.91 6.91
C LEU A 43 -6.78 -14.40 7.60
N ASN A 44 -7.71 -15.03 6.86
CA ASN A 44 -8.99 -15.52 7.37
C ASN A 44 -9.83 -14.43 8.05
N ILE A 45 -9.94 -13.28 7.40
CA ILE A 45 -10.72 -12.13 7.86
C ILE A 45 -11.68 -11.65 6.76
N PRO A 46 -12.64 -12.49 6.32
CA PRO A 46 -13.50 -12.19 5.17
C PRO A 46 -14.41 -10.97 5.39
N SER A 47 -14.62 -10.54 6.65
CA SER A 47 -15.37 -9.32 6.95
C SER A 47 -14.75 -8.05 6.36
N LEU A 48 -13.44 -8.05 6.04
CA LEU A 48 -12.76 -6.92 5.41
C LEU A 48 -12.74 -6.96 3.88
N GLU A 49 -13.12 -8.07 3.24
CA GLU A 49 -13.17 -8.20 1.77
C GLU A 49 -14.06 -7.15 1.08
N PRO A 50 -15.26 -6.78 1.60
CA PRO A 50 -16.08 -5.74 0.98
C PRO A 50 -15.46 -4.35 1.09
N TYR A 51 -14.60 -4.14 2.09
CA TYR A 51 -13.92 -2.88 2.37
C TYR A 51 -12.56 -2.79 1.66
N ALA A 52 -12.10 -3.85 1.00
CA ALA A 52 -10.77 -3.93 0.38
C ALA A 52 -10.50 -2.80 -0.61
N LEU A 53 -11.50 -2.36 -1.37
CA LEU A 53 -11.39 -1.20 -2.27
C LEU A 53 -11.22 0.12 -1.52
N GLY A 54 -11.98 0.33 -0.44
CA GLY A 54 -11.84 1.52 0.40
C GLY A 54 -10.47 1.57 1.07
N ILE A 55 -10.00 0.42 1.55
CA ILE A 55 -8.68 0.25 2.18
C ILE A 55 -7.57 0.46 1.14
N SER A 56 -7.73 -0.06 -0.09
CA SER A 56 -6.75 0.12 -1.16
C SER A 56 -6.54 1.59 -1.47
N ILE A 57 -7.62 2.35 -1.66
CA ILE A 57 -7.58 3.79 -1.95
C ILE A 57 -6.99 4.56 -0.77
N PHE A 58 -7.41 4.25 0.47
CA PHE A 58 -6.92 4.92 1.67
C PHE A 58 -5.40 4.74 1.85
N VAL A 59 -4.91 3.51 1.72
CA VAL A 59 -3.47 3.19 1.84
C VAL A 59 -2.67 3.90 0.77
N VAL A 60 -3.13 3.90 -0.48
CA VAL A 60 -2.44 4.54 -1.60
C VAL A 60 -2.32 6.06 -1.41
N ILE A 61 -3.39 6.72 -0.96
CA ILE A 61 -3.35 8.16 -0.66
C ILE A 61 -2.33 8.44 0.45
N PHE A 62 -2.35 7.64 1.51
CA PHE A 62 -1.42 7.80 2.63
C PHE A 62 0.04 7.60 2.17
N GLU A 63 0.27 6.64 1.28
CA GLU A 63 1.60 6.30 0.74
C GLU A 63 2.19 7.41 -0.14
N VAL A 64 1.35 8.18 -0.83
CA VAL A 64 1.78 9.32 -1.67
C VAL A 64 2.04 10.58 -0.83
N ILE A 65 1.36 10.75 0.30
CA ILE A 65 1.49 11.94 1.16
C ILE A 65 2.70 11.83 2.11
N LEU A 66 3.11 10.60 2.47
CA LEU A 66 4.19 10.30 3.42
C LEU A 66 5.60 10.66 2.87
#